data_AF-A0A842Q9A2-F1
#
_entry.id   AF-A0A842Q9A2-F1
#
_cell.length_a   1.000
_cell.length_b   1.000
_cell.length_c   1.000
_cell.angle_alpha   90.00
_cell.angle_beta   90.00
_cell.angle_gamma   90.00
#
_symmetry.space_group_name_H-M   'P 1'
#
loop_
_entity.id
_entity.type
_entity.pdbx_description
1 polymer ?
#
loop_
_entity_poly.entity_id
_entity_poly.type
_entity_poly.pdbx_seq_one_letter_code
_entity_poly.pdbx_strand_id
1 'polypeptide(L)'
;MKLSKEIRLISLGVLLLLSLVFLIYPLTVKKTGVVVVSVSEDSACEEILTPGSSITSINGNEIEDSEDFYTTIDGLSDRINLIVNGGPRVCTIEGNKINAKVRDFEGKGLKFGIDVKDGKKIVLEADETKNSMEVINSRVKSYDLTNLDIQKVSDKRIGIIFGPENEEEIEEILQPGIVSAKFLKIIETENKTGELLVNNVPYEFNVNNNSIAIENQYYRINDEFILEGINIELQNVSQNYTNFYLHVFNDRDVEKDTVGQNKRVFQNQGSYVFVAEIGLSQTAGEKFAKVTEGQPITINPEGENYLRDPLVLMVDGEIITSVPVSSSEAGKEVERINLWGVENTREEANKKLQIITTFLKSGRLSDITILERGTSEPDKADLINTIPYILLGTICVSGVYSFFRKKNIKLAGLTLTVLATEILLYLGAASSPLFALFVLVTSVTFLFVNKDLKSWFKWISIILIIVIGFGAVVNKLIIDSYALFGVTFGLLVSLGHFIFLNEKMGKTRKKREKSFKLIWKITLLLLTGLTVVFFLQDYKNFSIASVIILMTSLALTHTEYTRLSKKLKSR
;
A
#
# COMPACT_ATOMS: atom_id res chain seq x y z
N MET A 1 -6.66 -30.39 -39.68
CA MET A 1 -5.94 -29.10 -39.59
C MET A 1 -4.90 -29.24 -38.46
N LYS A 2 -3.59 -29.06 -38.70
CA LYS A 2 -2.60 -29.17 -37.61
C LYS A 2 -2.60 -27.88 -36.76
N LEU A 3 -3.57 -27.77 -35.85
CA LEU A 3 -3.71 -26.65 -34.89
C LEU A 3 -2.40 -26.39 -34.12
N SER A 4 -1.62 -27.46 -33.90
CA SER A 4 -0.30 -27.44 -33.26
C SER A 4 0.76 -26.57 -33.95
N LYS A 5 0.54 -26.13 -35.20
CA LYS A 5 1.45 -25.19 -35.88
C LYS A 5 1.11 -23.71 -35.62
N GLU A 6 -0.02 -23.40 -34.98
CA GLU A 6 -0.48 -22.03 -34.72
C GLU A 6 -0.27 -21.64 -33.25
N ILE A 7 0.99 -21.56 -32.81
CA ILE A 7 1.41 -21.26 -31.41
C ILE A 7 0.68 -20.02 -30.83
N ARG A 8 0.41 -19.00 -31.65
CA ARG A 8 -0.29 -17.78 -31.24
C ARG A 8 -1.74 -18.03 -30.82
N LEU A 9 -2.47 -18.83 -31.61
CA LEU A 9 -3.87 -19.15 -31.33
C LEU A 9 -3.97 -20.00 -30.04
N ILE A 10 -3.04 -20.94 -29.87
CA ILE A 10 -2.94 -21.76 -28.66
C ILE A 10 -2.66 -20.87 -27.44
N SER A 11 -1.69 -19.97 -27.53
CA SER A 11 -1.36 -19.03 -26.46
C SER A 11 -2.55 -18.12 -26.10
N LEU A 12 -3.29 -17.61 -27.10
CA LEU A 12 -4.49 -16.82 -26.85
C LEU A 12 -5.59 -17.64 -26.14
N GLY A 13 -5.80 -18.89 -26.57
CA GLY A 13 -6.75 -19.80 -25.91
C GLY A 13 -6.38 -20.12 -24.47
N VAL A 14 -5.09 -20.32 -24.19
CA VAL A 14 -4.57 -20.51 -22.82
C VAL A 14 -4.76 -19.25 -21.98
N LEU A 15 -4.44 -18.06 -22.51
CA LEU A 15 -4.66 -16.79 -21.80
C LEU A 15 -6.14 -16.58 -21.48
N LEU A 16 -7.04 -16.87 -22.42
CA LEU A 16 -8.49 -16.79 -22.19
C LEU A 16 -8.96 -17.73 -21.07
N LEU A 17 -8.48 -18.98 -21.08
CA LEU A 17 -8.82 -19.96 -20.04
C LEU A 17 -8.28 -19.51 -18.68
N LEU A 18 -7.02 -19.08 -18.62
CA LEU A 18 -6.42 -18.53 -17.40
C LEU A 18 -7.20 -17.30 -16.90
N SER A 19 -7.59 -16.40 -17.80
CA SER A 19 -8.38 -15.22 -17.47
C SER A 19 -9.71 -15.59 -16.82
N LEU A 20 -10.41 -16.60 -17.36
CA LEU A 20 -11.63 -17.14 -16.76
C LEU A 20 -11.37 -17.76 -15.39
N VAL A 21 -10.28 -18.53 -15.24
CA VAL A 21 -9.88 -19.09 -13.94
C VAL A 21 -9.65 -17.97 -12.92
N PHE A 22 -8.90 -16.92 -13.26
CA PHE A 22 -8.66 -15.80 -12.33
C PHE A 22 -9.89 -14.94 -12.05
N LEU A 23 -10.90 -14.93 -12.93
CA LEU A 23 -12.17 -14.25 -12.69
C LEU A 23 -13.15 -15.08 -11.84
N ILE A 24 -13.18 -16.40 -12.06
CA ILE A 24 -14.13 -17.31 -11.41
C ILE A 24 -13.59 -17.80 -10.07
N TYR A 25 -12.29 -18.07 -9.95
CA TYR A 25 -11.66 -18.58 -8.73
C TYR A 25 -12.02 -17.79 -7.47
N PRO A 26 -12.01 -16.44 -7.47
CA PRO A 26 -12.38 -15.65 -6.29
C PRO A 26 -13.88 -15.75 -5.95
N LEU A 27 -14.73 -16.04 -6.94
CA LEU A 27 -16.16 -16.23 -6.75
C LEU A 27 -16.49 -17.61 -6.20
N THR A 28 -15.74 -18.64 -6.59
CA THR A 28 -15.98 -20.03 -6.20
C THR A 28 -15.22 -20.47 -4.95
N VAL A 29 -14.05 -19.88 -4.71
CA VAL A 29 -13.20 -20.19 -3.55
C VAL A 29 -13.16 -18.95 -2.67
N LYS A 30 -14.31 -18.64 -2.05
CA LYS A 30 -14.32 -17.69 -0.93
C LYS A 30 -13.47 -18.29 0.17
N LYS A 31 -12.46 -17.55 0.64
CA LYS A 31 -11.82 -17.90 1.90
C LYS A 31 -12.83 -17.65 2.99
N THR A 32 -13.23 -18.68 3.70
CA THR A 32 -14.03 -18.56 4.92
C THR A 32 -13.11 -18.11 6.04
N GLY A 33 -13.59 -17.17 6.84
CA GLY A 33 -12.94 -16.71 8.05
C GLY A 33 -12.74 -15.22 8.08
N VAL A 34 -12.09 -14.78 9.14
CA VAL A 34 -11.83 -13.37 9.42
C VAL A 34 -10.35 -13.16 9.73
N VAL A 35 -9.86 -11.97 9.45
CA VAL A 35 -8.51 -11.53 9.82
C VAL A 35 -8.63 -10.63 11.05
N VAL A 36 -7.84 -10.94 12.07
CA VAL A 36 -7.72 -10.12 13.28
C VAL A 36 -7.07 -8.79 12.89
N VAL A 37 -7.76 -7.68 13.14
CA VAL A 37 -7.29 -6.31 12.91
C VAL A 37 -6.52 -5.83 14.13
N SER A 38 -7.12 -6.00 15.31
CA SER A 38 -6.49 -5.64 16.57
C SER A 38 -7.00 -6.53 17.70
N VAL A 39 -6.18 -6.65 18.74
CA VAL A 39 -6.52 -7.35 19.98
C VAL A 39 -6.23 -6.40 21.12
N SER A 40 -7.19 -6.24 22.02
CA SER A 40 -7.02 -5.39 23.19
C SER A 40 -6.04 -6.03 24.18
N GLU A 41 -5.26 -5.22 24.91
CA GLU A 41 -4.32 -5.68 25.96
C GLU A 41 -5.05 -6.41 27.11
N ASP A 42 -6.35 -6.16 27.29
CA ASP A 42 -7.19 -6.88 28.26
C ASP A 42 -7.80 -8.18 27.69
N SER A 43 -7.45 -8.58 26.47
CA SER A 43 -7.95 -9.79 25.84
C SER A 43 -7.34 -11.04 26.48
N ALA A 44 -8.20 -11.96 26.92
CA ALA A 44 -7.75 -13.26 27.39
C ALA A 44 -7.16 -14.17 26.29
N CYS A 45 -7.15 -13.71 25.04
CA CYS A 45 -6.59 -14.40 23.88
C CYS A 45 -5.41 -13.64 23.25
N GLU A 46 -4.85 -12.62 23.92
CA GLU A 46 -3.75 -11.77 23.41
C GLU A 46 -2.52 -12.58 22.96
N GLU A 47 -2.12 -13.60 23.72
CA GLU A 47 -0.96 -14.44 23.37
C GLU A 47 -1.16 -15.31 22.10
N ILE A 48 -2.42 -15.49 21.68
CA ILE A 48 -2.81 -16.40 20.60
C ILE A 48 -3.23 -15.65 19.35
N LEU A 49 -3.94 -14.53 19.54
CA LEU A 49 -4.45 -13.69 18.49
C LEU A 49 -3.52 -12.49 18.32
N THR A 50 -2.77 -12.50 17.24
CA THR A 50 -2.00 -11.34 16.81
C THR A 50 -2.69 -10.65 15.63
N PRO A 51 -2.56 -9.32 15.49
CA PRO A 51 -2.97 -8.63 14.25
C PRO A 51 -2.45 -9.35 13.00
N GLY A 52 -3.32 -9.52 12.02
CA GLY A 52 -3.07 -10.30 10.80
C GLY A 52 -3.38 -11.79 10.90
N SER A 53 -3.61 -12.34 12.09
CA SER A 53 -4.00 -13.74 12.25
C SER A 53 -5.36 -14.04 11.61
N SER A 54 -5.49 -15.16 10.92
CA SER A 54 -6.77 -15.59 10.34
C SER A 54 -7.50 -16.59 11.23
N ILE A 55 -8.73 -16.29 11.60
CA ILE A 55 -9.62 -17.18 12.35
C ILE A 55 -10.62 -17.80 11.38
N THR A 56 -10.60 -19.11 11.24
CA THR A 56 -11.49 -19.84 10.31
C THR A 56 -12.55 -20.68 11.02
N SER A 57 -12.39 -20.92 12.33
CA SER A 57 -13.37 -21.65 13.12
C SER A 57 -13.28 -21.30 14.61
N ILE A 58 -14.44 -21.31 15.28
CA ILE A 58 -14.59 -21.12 16.73
C ILE A 58 -15.47 -22.25 17.26
N ASN A 59 -14.97 -23.01 18.23
CA ASN A 59 -15.62 -24.17 18.85
C ASN A 59 -16.19 -25.21 17.84
N GLY A 60 -15.53 -25.35 16.68
CA GLY A 60 -15.94 -26.26 15.63
C GLY A 60 -16.97 -25.68 14.64
N ASN A 61 -17.49 -24.47 14.90
CA ASN A 61 -18.27 -23.72 13.92
C ASN A 61 -17.30 -23.04 12.95
N GLU A 62 -17.49 -23.21 11.65
CA GLU A 62 -16.73 -22.45 10.65
C GLU A 62 -17.19 -21.00 10.70
N ILE A 63 -16.25 -20.06 10.59
CA ILE A 63 -16.55 -18.64 10.51
C ILE A 63 -16.52 -18.25 9.04
N GLU A 64 -17.60 -17.70 8.49
CA GLU A 64 -17.64 -17.23 7.11
C GLU A 64 -17.16 -15.78 6.97
N ASP A 65 -17.61 -14.91 7.86
CA ASP A 65 -17.36 -13.46 7.84
C ASP A 65 -17.31 -12.87 9.26
N SER A 66 -17.14 -11.55 9.36
CA SER A 66 -17.03 -10.80 10.61
C SER A 66 -18.33 -10.79 11.41
N GLU A 67 -19.49 -10.82 10.76
CA GLU A 67 -20.78 -10.92 11.45
C GLU A 67 -20.92 -12.30 12.11
N ASP A 68 -20.58 -13.37 11.39
CA ASP A 68 -20.54 -14.73 11.90
C ASP A 68 -19.53 -14.89 13.06
N PHE A 69 -18.38 -14.20 12.96
CA PHE A 69 -17.44 -14.11 14.07
C PHE A 69 -18.08 -13.48 15.31
N TYR A 70 -18.67 -12.28 15.19
CA TYR A 70 -19.22 -11.56 16.35
C TYR A 70 -20.44 -12.27 16.95
N THR A 71 -21.27 -12.90 16.12
CA THR A 71 -22.42 -13.69 16.59
C THR A 71 -21.97 -14.99 17.26
N THR A 72 -20.92 -15.65 16.75
CA THR A 72 -20.41 -16.90 17.34
C THR A 72 -19.71 -16.67 18.68
N ILE A 73 -19.07 -15.52 18.89
CA ILE A 73 -18.42 -15.21 20.17
C ILE A 73 -19.41 -14.70 21.23
N ASP A 74 -20.57 -14.20 20.82
CA ASP A 74 -21.58 -13.69 21.74
C ASP A 74 -22.18 -14.83 22.57
N GLY A 75 -22.04 -14.75 23.90
CA GLY A 75 -22.51 -15.78 24.82
C GLY A 75 -21.57 -16.97 25.03
N LEU A 76 -20.36 -16.97 24.44
CA LEU A 76 -19.33 -17.94 24.83
C LEU A 76 -18.76 -17.57 26.21
N SER A 77 -18.63 -18.58 27.07
CA SER A 77 -17.89 -18.51 28.35
C SER A 77 -16.83 -19.60 28.41
N ASP A 78 -15.85 -19.42 29.29
CA ASP A 78 -14.82 -20.40 29.59
C ASP A 78 -13.85 -20.64 28.41
N ARG A 79 -13.70 -21.89 27.98
CA ARG A 79 -12.63 -22.32 27.08
C ARG A 79 -13.09 -22.33 25.63
N ILE A 80 -12.46 -21.50 24.80
CA ILE A 80 -12.73 -21.40 23.36
C ILE A 80 -11.65 -22.11 22.58
N ASN A 81 -12.05 -23.01 21.68
CA ASN A 81 -11.17 -23.60 20.69
C ASN A 81 -11.25 -22.79 19.39
N LEU A 82 -10.13 -22.32 18.90
CA LEU A 82 -10.02 -21.51 17.68
C LEU A 82 -9.19 -22.27 16.65
N ILE A 83 -9.48 -22.09 15.36
CA ILE A 83 -8.53 -22.42 14.30
C ILE A 83 -7.92 -21.10 13.82
N VAL A 84 -6.67 -20.84 14.24
CA VAL A 84 -5.94 -19.61 13.95
C VAL A 84 -4.76 -19.94 13.03
N ASN A 85 -4.67 -19.25 11.89
CA ASN A 85 -3.65 -19.49 10.87
C ASN A 85 -3.58 -20.97 10.42
N GLY A 86 -4.72 -21.65 10.40
CA GLY A 86 -4.84 -23.07 10.04
C GLY A 86 -4.44 -24.07 11.13
N GLY A 87 -4.06 -23.61 12.32
CA GLY A 87 -3.72 -24.45 13.47
C GLY A 87 -4.73 -24.34 14.62
N PRO A 88 -5.00 -25.42 15.37
CA PRO A 88 -5.88 -25.35 16.54
C PRO A 88 -5.18 -24.59 17.67
N ARG A 89 -5.92 -23.65 18.29
CA ARG A 89 -5.52 -22.84 19.44
C ARG A 89 -6.63 -22.86 20.47
N VAL A 90 -6.29 -22.57 21.72
CA VAL A 90 -7.25 -22.56 22.83
C VAL A 90 -6.96 -21.36 23.70
N CYS A 91 -7.94 -20.47 23.87
CA CYS A 91 -7.90 -19.45 24.91
C CYS A 91 -9.04 -19.65 25.91
N THR A 92 -8.84 -19.18 27.14
CA THR A 92 -9.86 -19.22 28.19
C THR A 92 -10.30 -17.79 28.44
N ILE A 93 -11.57 -17.48 28.19
CA ILE A 93 -12.14 -16.15 28.39
C ILE A 93 -12.91 -16.09 29.72
N GLU A 94 -12.65 -15.05 30.51
CA GLU A 94 -13.44 -14.73 31.69
C GLU A 94 -14.43 -13.62 31.32
N GLY A 95 -15.69 -14.01 31.03
CA GLY A 95 -16.78 -13.11 30.68
C GLY A 95 -16.75 -12.57 29.24
N ASN A 96 -17.46 -13.23 28.31
CA ASN A 96 -17.86 -12.80 26.95
C ASN A 96 -16.90 -11.94 26.09
N LYS A 97 -15.59 -11.87 26.36
CA LYS A 97 -14.72 -10.85 25.75
C LYS A 97 -13.41 -11.44 25.25
N ILE A 98 -13.45 -11.90 24.00
CA ILE A 98 -12.23 -12.06 23.20
C ILE A 98 -11.60 -10.67 22.91
N ASN A 99 -12.38 -9.58 22.92
CA ASN A 99 -11.90 -8.21 22.67
C ASN A 99 -10.95 -8.09 21.46
N ALA A 100 -11.25 -8.84 20.39
CA ALA A 100 -10.55 -8.74 19.12
C ALA A 100 -11.47 -8.07 18.09
N LYS A 101 -10.94 -7.08 17.37
CA LYS A 101 -11.56 -6.56 16.16
C LYS A 101 -11.13 -7.42 15.00
N VAL A 102 -12.08 -7.86 14.20
CA VAL A 102 -11.82 -8.65 13.00
C VAL A 102 -12.42 -7.99 11.76
N ARG A 103 -11.89 -8.37 10.59
CA ARG A 103 -12.41 -8.00 9.27
C ARG A 103 -12.54 -9.23 8.39
N ASP A 104 -13.44 -9.19 7.41
CA ASP A 104 -13.58 -10.27 6.44
C ASP A 104 -12.29 -10.46 5.63
N PHE A 105 -12.05 -11.67 5.13
CA PHE A 105 -11.05 -11.87 4.11
C PHE A 105 -11.35 -11.00 2.89
N GLU A 106 -10.41 -10.13 2.51
CA GLU A 106 -10.48 -9.44 1.22
C GLU A 106 -10.54 -10.46 0.09
N GLY A 107 -11.68 -10.47 -0.63
CA GLY A 107 -11.85 -11.27 -1.82
C GLY A 107 -10.74 -10.96 -2.82
N LYS A 108 -9.96 -11.98 -3.21
CA LYS A 108 -8.91 -11.84 -4.23
C LYS A 108 -9.53 -11.70 -5.62
N GLY A 109 -10.23 -10.62 -5.92
CA GLY A 109 -10.88 -10.41 -7.23
C GLY A 109 -10.70 -8.99 -7.76
N LEU A 110 -11.66 -8.56 -8.58
CA LEU A 110 -11.77 -7.20 -9.08
C LEU A 110 -11.86 -6.22 -7.91
N LYS A 111 -10.93 -5.26 -7.84
CA LYS A 111 -11.02 -4.12 -6.93
C LYS A 111 -11.75 -2.99 -7.65
N PHE A 112 -12.65 -2.34 -6.94
CA PHE A 112 -13.45 -1.23 -7.47
C PHE A 112 -13.09 0.05 -6.72
N GLY A 113 -13.06 1.16 -7.45
CA GLY A 113 -12.83 2.48 -6.86
C GLY A 113 -14.03 2.94 -6.02
N ILE A 114 -13.79 3.81 -5.04
CA ILE A 114 -14.84 4.44 -4.21
C ILE A 114 -15.85 5.26 -5.02
N ASP A 115 -15.48 5.67 -6.23
CA ASP A 115 -16.36 6.42 -7.12
C ASP A 115 -17.40 5.53 -7.81
N VAL A 116 -17.16 4.22 -7.87
CA VAL A 116 -18.01 3.26 -8.56
C VAL A 116 -18.64 2.23 -7.63
N LYS A 117 -18.00 1.89 -6.50
CA LYS A 117 -18.52 0.98 -5.47
C LYS A 117 -18.51 1.68 -4.10
N ASP A 118 -19.42 1.26 -3.21
CA ASP A 118 -19.51 1.76 -1.84
C ASP A 118 -18.14 1.86 -1.16
N GLY A 119 -17.90 3.01 -0.54
CA GLY A 119 -16.73 3.28 0.29
C GLY A 119 -17.08 3.33 1.78
N LYS A 120 -16.06 3.42 2.63
CA LYS A 120 -16.21 3.84 4.02
C LYS A 120 -16.04 5.36 4.11
N LYS A 121 -16.74 5.98 5.05
CA LYS A 121 -16.71 7.43 5.29
C LYS A 121 -16.40 7.71 6.75
N ILE A 122 -15.47 8.63 6.97
CA ILE A 122 -15.20 9.22 8.28
C ILE A 122 -15.38 10.73 8.17
N VAL A 123 -16.11 11.32 9.12
CA VAL A 123 -16.20 12.78 9.27
C VAL A 123 -15.46 13.17 10.53
N LEU A 124 -14.46 14.04 10.36
CA LEU A 124 -13.61 14.56 11.42
C LEU A 124 -14.01 16.00 11.71
N GLU A 125 -13.99 16.36 12.99
CA GLU A 125 -13.91 17.75 13.43
C GLU A 125 -12.44 18.10 13.69
N ALA A 126 -11.98 19.25 13.21
CA ALA A 126 -10.62 19.73 13.36
C ALA A 126 -10.60 21.22 13.66
N ASP A 127 -9.79 21.63 14.65
CA ASP A 127 -9.61 23.04 15.01
C ASP A 127 -9.01 23.86 13.86
N GLU A 128 -8.05 23.28 13.14
CA GLU A 128 -7.37 23.89 12.00
C GLU A 128 -7.54 23.05 10.72
N THR A 129 -8.75 23.04 10.17
CA THR A 129 -9.11 22.19 9.01
C THR A 129 -8.09 22.24 7.85
N LYS A 130 -7.56 23.41 7.50
CA LYS A 130 -6.57 23.53 6.40
C LYS A 130 -5.25 22.82 6.72
N ASN A 131 -4.73 23.02 7.93
CA ASN A 131 -3.48 22.42 8.39
C ASN A 131 -3.64 20.90 8.54
N SER A 132 -4.73 20.45 9.17
CA SER A 132 -5.04 19.02 9.30
C SER A 132 -5.20 18.34 7.94
N MET A 133 -5.87 18.96 6.97
CA MET A 133 -5.96 18.41 5.61
C MET A 133 -4.59 18.32 4.93
N GLU A 134 -3.69 19.29 5.11
CA GLU A 134 -2.35 19.26 4.54
C GLU A 134 -1.52 18.11 5.14
N VAL A 135 -1.57 17.94 6.46
CA VAL A 135 -0.94 16.82 7.18
C VAL A 135 -1.49 15.48 6.69
N ILE A 136 -2.82 15.31 6.68
CA ILE A 136 -3.48 14.06 6.24
C ILE A 136 -3.12 13.76 4.78
N ASN A 137 -3.16 14.74 3.87
CA ASN A 137 -2.77 14.54 2.47
C ASN A 137 -1.29 14.15 2.31
N SER A 138 -0.40 14.78 3.09
CA SER A 138 1.02 14.41 3.11
C SER A 138 1.23 12.96 3.57
N ARG A 139 0.47 12.54 4.59
CA ARG A 139 0.52 11.16 5.09
C ARG A 139 -0.05 10.17 4.09
N VAL A 140 -1.24 10.42 3.54
CA VAL A 140 -1.84 9.64 2.44
C VAL A 140 -0.86 9.40 1.29
N LYS A 141 -0.17 10.45 0.85
CA LYS A 141 0.84 10.34 -0.22
C LYS A 141 2.03 9.48 0.18
N SER A 142 2.39 9.47 1.47
CA SER A 142 3.52 8.69 2.00
C SER A 142 3.15 7.20 2.15
N TYR A 143 1.86 6.89 2.33
CA TYR A 143 1.30 5.53 2.28
C TYR A 143 0.96 5.05 0.86
N ASP A 144 1.10 5.90 -0.17
CA ASP A 144 0.72 5.62 -1.57
C ASP A 144 -0.75 5.15 -1.70
N LEU A 145 -1.63 5.69 -0.86
CA LEU A 145 -3.05 5.36 -0.91
C LEU A 145 -3.69 6.05 -2.12
N THR A 146 -4.36 5.27 -2.97
CA THR A 146 -4.89 5.72 -4.28
C THR A 146 -6.41 5.63 -4.41
N ASN A 147 -7.09 5.00 -3.46
CA ASN A 147 -8.55 4.80 -3.47
C ASN A 147 -9.21 5.53 -2.29
N LEU A 148 -9.06 6.85 -2.28
CA LEU A 148 -9.60 7.74 -1.24
C LEU A 148 -9.94 9.11 -1.82
N ASP A 149 -10.84 9.81 -1.15
CA ASP A 149 -11.17 11.20 -1.38
C ASP A 149 -11.18 11.95 -0.04
N ILE A 150 -10.49 13.08 0.03
CA ILE A 150 -10.44 13.94 1.20
C ILE A 150 -11.02 15.30 0.82
N GLN A 151 -12.16 15.62 1.39
CA GLN A 151 -12.90 16.84 1.07
C GLN A 151 -13.22 17.64 2.32
N LYS A 152 -13.21 18.97 2.16
CA LYS A 152 -13.67 19.89 3.19
C LYS A 152 -15.20 19.89 3.20
N VAL A 153 -15.80 19.39 4.28
CA VAL A 153 -17.26 19.38 4.48
C VAL A 153 -17.75 20.71 5.04
N SER A 154 -16.98 21.33 5.94
CA SER A 154 -17.23 22.67 6.48
C SER A 154 -15.93 23.31 6.96
N ASP A 155 -15.98 24.53 7.52
CA ASP A 155 -14.79 25.20 8.07
C ASP A 155 -14.09 24.45 9.19
N LYS A 156 -14.81 23.55 9.87
CA LYS A 156 -14.28 22.71 10.95
C LYS A 156 -14.35 21.22 10.65
N ARG A 157 -14.84 20.81 9.48
CA ARG A 157 -15.11 19.39 9.19
C ARG A 157 -14.40 18.90 7.94
N ILE A 158 -13.76 17.76 8.06
CA ILE A 158 -13.08 17.04 6.99
C ILE A 158 -13.82 15.71 6.77
N GLY A 159 -14.20 15.44 5.54
CA GLY A 159 -14.75 14.16 5.13
C GLY A 159 -13.67 13.35 4.43
N ILE A 160 -13.49 12.11 4.86
CA ILE A 160 -12.58 11.14 4.24
C ILE A 160 -13.42 9.97 3.76
N ILE A 161 -13.43 9.72 2.46
CA ILE A 161 -14.06 8.56 1.84
C ILE A 161 -12.94 7.65 1.36
N PHE A 162 -12.98 6.35 1.66
CA PHE A 162 -11.90 5.43 1.31
C PHE A 162 -12.41 4.01 1.03
N GLY A 163 -11.66 3.27 0.21
CA GLY A 163 -11.92 1.86 -0.02
C GLY A 163 -11.75 1.05 1.28
N PRO A 164 -12.59 0.05 1.56
CA PRO A 164 -12.49 -0.77 2.78
C PRO A 164 -11.10 -1.37 3.04
N GLU A 165 -10.31 -1.59 1.98
CA GLU A 165 -8.95 -2.09 2.04
C GLU A 165 -7.94 -1.14 2.70
N ASN A 166 -8.25 0.15 2.82
CA ASN A 166 -7.34 1.16 3.38
C ASN A 166 -7.68 1.52 4.84
N GLU A 167 -8.57 0.79 5.51
CA GLU A 167 -9.07 1.17 6.83
C GLU A 167 -7.97 1.22 7.89
N GLU A 168 -7.07 0.24 7.91
CA GLU A 168 -5.95 0.19 8.87
C GLU A 168 -5.02 1.41 8.67
N GLU A 169 -4.64 1.69 7.43
CA GLU A 169 -3.77 2.81 7.09
C GLU A 169 -4.44 4.15 7.36
N ILE A 170 -5.77 4.27 7.19
CA ILE A 170 -6.50 5.49 7.55
C ILE A 170 -6.48 5.71 9.07
N GLU A 171 -6.69 4.69 9.89
CA GLU A 171 -6.56 4.84 11.36
C GLU A 171 -5.15 5.25 11.77
N GLU A 172 -4.12 4.72 11.09
CA GLU A 172 -2.72 5.08 11.33
C GLU A 172 -2.41 6.53 10.91
N ILE A 173 -2.93 6.97 9.76
CA ILE A 173 -2.77 8.34 9.25
C ILE A 173 -3.47 9.37 10.13
N LEU A 174 -4.52 8.98 10.86
CA LEU A 174 -5.28 9.84 11.74
C LEU A 174 -4.73 9.93 13.18
N GLN A 175 -3.64 9.21 13.49
CA GLN A 175 -2.96 9.37 14.78
C GLN A 175 -2.40 10.80 14.95
N PRO A 176 -2.21 11.32 16.18
CA PRO A 176 -1.63 12.66 16.37
C PRO A 176 -0.26 12.79 15.70
N GLY A 177 0.57 11.76 15.74
CA GLY A 177 1.88 11.74 15.11
C GLY A 177 2.92 12.59 15.84
N ILE A 178 2.84 12.63 17.17
CA ILE A 178 3.81 13.30 18.02
C ILE A 178 5.09 12.46 18.04
N VAL A 179 6.10 12.91 17.29
CA VAL A 179 7.41 12.25 17.29
C VAL A 179 8.30 12.88 18.36
N SER A 180 8.88 12.05 19.22
CA SER A 180 9.88 12.47 20.20
C SER A 180 11.04 11.50 20.26
N ALA A 181 12.26 12.02 20.28
CA ALA A 181 13.46 11.27 20.57
C ALA A 181 13.94 11.59 21.99
N LYS A 182 14.10 10.56 22.81
CA LYS A 182 14.50 10.66 24.20
C LYS A 182 15.67 9.71 24.46
N PHE A 183 16.61 10.10 25.29
CA PHE A 183 17.69 9.22 25.72
C PHE A 183 17.22 8.44 26.95
N LEU A 184 17.19 7.11 26.85
CA LEU A 184 16.70 6.23 27.92
C LEU A 184 17.83 5.94 28.89
N LYS A 185 17.79 6.56 30.07
CA LYS A 185 18.79 6.35 31.13
C LYS A 185 18.27 5.37 32.16
N ILE A 186 18.95 4.23 32.31
CA ILE A 186 18.67 3.24 33.36
C ILE A 186 19.78 3.32 34.41
N ILE A 187 19.42 3.67 35.64
CA ILE A 187 20.38 3.88 36.74
C ILE A 187 20.12 2.82 37.79
N GLU A 188 21.10 1.96 38.03
CA GLU A 188 21.09 1.03 39.15
C GLU A 188 21.19 1.81 40.47
N THR A 189 20.34 1.47 41.43
CA THR A 189 20.25 2.17 42.71
C THR A 189 20.81 1.31 43.83
N GLU A 190 21.81 1.81 44.54
CA GLU A 190 22.37 1.16 45.72
C GLU A 190 21.89 1.89 46.98
N ASN A 191 21.40 1.15 47.96
CA ASN A 191 20.84 1.71 49.21
C ASN A 191 19.76 2.79 48.98
N LYS A 192 18.93 2.63 47.93
CA LYS A 192 17.92 3.60 47.49
C LYS A 192 18.51 4.94 47.05
N THR A 193 19.78 4.97 46.66
CA THR A 193 20.43 6.17 46.12
C THR A 193 20.93 5.87 44.72
N GLY A 194 20.96 6.88 43.86
CA GLY A 194 21.52 6.78 42.51
C GLY A 194 22.05 8.13 42.04
N GLU A 195 22.80 8.13 40.95
CA GLU A 195 23.41 9.34 40.38
C GLU A 195 23.00 9.49 38.91
N LEU A 196 22.29 10.58 38.60
CA LEU A 196 21.89 10.95 37.25
C LEU A 196 22.89 11.95 36.67
N LEU A 197 23.62 11.56 35.63
CA LEU A 197 24.56 12.45 34.93
C LEU A 197 23.87 13.21 33.79
N VAL A 198 23.92 14.54 33.83
CA VAL A 198 23.40 15.43 32.77
C VAL A 198 24.47 16.48 32.47
N ASN A 199 24.90 16.60 31.21
CA ASN A 199 25.93 17.58 30.81
C ASN A 199 27.21 17.49 31.66
N ASN A 200 27.66 16.26 31.96
CA ASN A 200 28.79 15.97 32.83
C ASN A 200 28.67 16.47 34.29
N VAL A 201 27.45 16.85 34.73
CA VAL A 201 27.13 17.20 36.11
C VAL A 201 26.38 16.04 36.77
N PRO A 202 26.90 15.45 37.86
CA PRO A 202 26.22 14.37 38.58
C PRO A 202 25.14 14.93 39.53
N TYR A 203 23.94 14.39 39.45
CA TYR A 203 22.82 14.71 40.33
C TYR A 203 22.44 13.47 41.16
N GLU A 204 22.79 13.50 42.45
CA GLU A 204 22.38 12.45 43.37
C GLU A 204 20.86 12.51 43.62
N PHE A 205 20.23 11.33 43.63
CA PHE A 205 18.82 11.19 43.95
C PHE A 205 18.56 10.07 44.96
N ASN A 206 17.53 10.28 45.78
CA ASN A 206 17.08 9.30 46.76
C ASN A 206 15.72 8.73 46.36
N VAL A 207 15.62 7.40 46.28
CA VAL A 207 14.39 6.67 45.99
C VAL A 207 13.54 6.56 47.25
N ASN A 208 12.29 7.01 47.16
CA ASN A 208 11.28 6.86 48.19
C ASN A 208 9.98 6.33 47.59
N ASN A 209 9.74 5.03 47.75
CA ASN A 209 8.61 4.32 47.16
C ASN A 209 8.57 4.51 45.63
N ASN A 210 7.54 5.19 45.10
CA ASN A 210 7.34 5.44 43.68
C ASN A 210 7.73 6.88 43.28
N SER A 211 8.67 7.46 44.02
CA SER A 211 9.17 8.81 43.78
C SER A 211 10.67 8.87 44.03
N ILE A 212 11.31 9.88 43.47
CA ILE A 212 12.70 10.23 43.77
C ILE A 212 12.76 11.64 44.36
N ALA A 213 13.82 11.92 45.11
CA ALA A 213 14.15 13.25 45.57
C ALA A 213 15.49 13.70 44.94
N ILE A 214 15.47 14.80 44.17
CA ILE A 214 16.65 15.48 43.61
C ILE A 214 16.63 16.90 44.16
N GLU A 215 17.74 17.37 44.74
CA GLU A 215 17.87 18.74 45.28
C GLU A 215 16.74 19.16 46.25
N ASN A 216 16.23 18.21 47.06
CA ASN A 216 15.08 18.37 47.98
C ASN A 216 13.71 18.56 47.31
N GLN A 217 13.59 18.36 46.00
CA GLN A 217 12.31 18.30 45.28
C GLN A 217 11.93 16.85 45.01
N TYR A 218 10.65 16.53 45.17
CA TYR A 218 10.13 15.18 44.98
C TYR A 218 9.44 15.05 43.64
N TYR A 219 9.81 14.03 42.88
CA TYR A 219 9.25 13.71 41.57
C TYR A 219 8.66 12.30 41.59
N ARG A 220 7.43 12.17 41.12
CA ARG A 220 6.70 10.91 40.94
C ARG A 220 6.86 10.40 39.51
N ILE A 221 6.51 9.15 39.30
CA ILE A 221 6.43 8.57 37.95
C ILE A 221 5.55 9.46 37.05
N ASN A 222 6.04 9.74 35.85
CA ASN A 222 5.54 10.66 34.82
C ASN A 222 5.68 12.16 35.15
N ASP A 223 6.30 12.54 36.26
CA ASP A 223 6.66 13.94 36.48
C ASP A 223 7.82 14.32 35.54
N GLU A 224 7.72 15.53 34.99
CA GLU A 224 8.76 16.17 34.19
C GLU A 224 9.48 17.26 35.00
N PHE A 225 10.79 17.38 34.82
CA PHE A 225 11.61 18.41 35.47
C PHE A 225 12.81 18.78 34.60
N ILE A 226 13.41 19.94 34.87
CA ILE A 226 14.48 20.50 34.04
C ILE A 226 15.79 20.51 34.82
N LEU A 227 16.81 19.85 34.29
CA LEU A 227 18.21 19.96 34.75
C LEU A 227 19.09 20.39 33.56
N GLU A 228 19.95 21.39 33.76
CA GLU A 228 20.87 21.89 32.71
C GLU A 228 20.17 22.30 31.38
N GLY A 229 18.88 22.66 31.46
CA GLY A 229 18.06 22.99 30.28
C GLY A 229 17.56 21.78 29.49
N ILE A 230 17.74 20.56 30.01
CA ILE A 230 17.19 19.31 29.46
C ILE A 230 15.91 18.97 30.23
N ASN A 231 14.82 18.70 29.51
CA ASN A 231 13.59 18.18 30.11
C ASN A 231 13.76 16.68 30.38
N ILE A 232 13.49 16.26 31.61
CA ILE A 232 13.69 14.90 32.10
C ILE A 232 12.37 14.38 32.63
N GLU A 233 11.98 13.19 32.18
CA GLU A 233 10.74 12.53 32.59
C GLU A 233 11.08 11.26 33.38
N LEU A 234 10.49 11.12 34.56
CA LEU A 234 10.69 9.95 35.42
C LEU A 234 9.77 8.80 35.00
N GLN A 235 10.30 7.74 34.39
CA GLN A 235 9.48 6.65 33.84
C GLN A 235 9.14 5.56 34.84
N ASN A 236 10.14 5.16 35.64
CA ASN A 236 9.97 4.03 36.55
C ASN A 236 10.89 4.20 37.75
N VAL A 237 10.39 3.82 38.92
CA VAL A 237 11.11 3.81 40.18
C VAL A 237 10.95 2.43 40.80
N SER A 238 12.04 1.68 40.93
CA SER A 238 12.07 0.40 41.62
C SER A 238 13.09 0.42 42.75
N GLN A 239 13.20 -0.68 43.50
CA GLN A 239 14.22 -0.80 44.56
C GLN A 239 15.65 -0.89 44.03
N ASN A 240 15.83 -1.37 42.80
CA ASN A 240 17.13 -1.72 42.24
C ASN A 240 17.54 -0.81 41.07
N TYR A 241 16.59 -0.13 40.44
CA TYR A 241 16.87 0.75 39.32
C TYR A 241 15.80 1.84 39.19
N THR A 242 16.19 2.95 38.56
CA THR A 242 15.31 4.06 38.17
C THR A 242 15.54 4.40 36.71
N ASN A 243 14.45 4.62 35.97
CA ASN A 243 14.48 4.94 34.54
C ASN A 243 14.09 6.39 34.30
N PHE A 244 14.88 7.07 33.48
CA PHE A 244 14.62 8.44 33.05
C PHE A 244 14.59 8.53 31.52
N TYR A 245 13.74 9.40 31.00
CA TYR A 245 13.84 9.88 29.63
C TYR A 245 14.38 11.30 29.62
N LEU A 246 15.52 11.50 28.97
CA LEU A 246 16.09 12.83 28.73
C LEU A 246 15.67 13.28 27.33
N HIS A 247 14.86 14.33 27.23
CA HIS A 247 14.32 14.79 25.95
C HIS A 247 15.42 15.41 25.08
N VAL A 248 15.63 14.83 23.91
CA VAL A 248 16.65 15.30 22.95
C VAL A 248 16.02 16.22 21.91
N PHE A 249 15.07 15.69 21.13
CA PHE A 249 14.39 16.44 20.08
C PHE A 249 12.97 15.93 19.84
N ASN A 250 12.14 16.73 19.18
CA ASN A 250 10.81 16.33 18.70
C ASN A 250 10.64 16.66 17.20
N ASP A 251 9.48 16.35 16.63
CA ASP A 251 9.12 16.62 15.24
C ASP A 251 9.33 18.07 14.77
N ARG A 252 9.25 19.07 15.66
CA ARG A 252 9.49 20.48 15.30
C ARG A 252 10.96 20.81 15.15
N ASP A 253 11.83 20.00 15.75
CA ASP A 253 13.27 20.18 15.72
C ASP A 253 13.93 19.48 14.52
N VAL A 254 13.13 18.82 13.65
CA VAL A 254 13.61 18.07 12.49
C VAL A 254 13.45 18.86 11.20
N GLU A 255 14.50 18.90 10.40
CA GLU A 255 14.50 19.54 9.08
C GLU A 255 13.72 18.69 8.07
N LYS A 256 12.44 19.01 7.85
CA LYS A 256 11.51 18.22 7.00
C LYS A 256 12.06 17.88 5.60
N ASP A 257 12.87 18.76 5.01
CA ASP A 257 13.43 18.55 3.67
C ASP A 257 14.44 17.41 3.61
N THR A 258 15.10 17.09 4.73
CA THR A 258 16.07 15.99 4.84
C THR A 258 15.39 14.62 4.97
N VAL A 259 14.16 14.60 5.51
CA VAL A 259 13.42 13.38 5.83
C VAL A 259 13.13 12.57 4.56
N GLY A 260 13.73 11.38 4.48
CA GLY A 260 13.51 10.43 3.40
C GLY A 260 14.39 10.62 2.16
N GLN A 261 15.36 11.56 2.18
CA GLN A 261 16.38 11.65 1.12
C GLN A 261 17.32 10.44 1.15
N ASN A 262 17.80 10.07 2.35
CA ASN A 262 18.69 8.94 2.58
C ASN A 262 17.99 7.89 3.44
N LYS A 263 17.10 7.10 2.81
CA LYS A 263 16.44 5.97 3.46
C LYS A 263 16.67 4.66 2.72
N ARG A 264 16.86 3.57 3.46
CA ARG A 264 17.05 2.24 2.87
C ARG A 264 16.67 1.13 3.84
N VAL A 265 16.26 -0.01 3.28
CA VAL A 265 16.14 -1.28 3.98
C VAL A 265 17.07 -2.29 3.30
N PHE A 266 17.92 -2.95 4.06
CA PHE A 266 18.84 -3.97 3.57
C PHE A 266 18.91 -5.16 4.52
N GLN A 267 19.36 -6.30 4.01
CA GLN A 267 19.48 -7.52 4.81
C GLN A 267 20.86 -7.57 5.49
N ASN A 268 20.89 -7.86 6.79
CA ASN A 268 22.11 -8.06 7.56
C ASN A 268 21.96 -9.30 8.47
N GLN A 269 22.85 -10.29 8.31
CA GLN A 269 22.89 -11.51 9.13
C GLN A 269 21.53 -12.21 9.35
N GLY A 270 20.68 -12.26 8.32
CA GLY A 270 19.35 -12.90 8.40
C GLY A 270 18.22 -12.00 8.92
N SER A 271 18.53 -10.78 9.37
CA SER A 271 17.54 -9.75 9.74
C SER A 271 17.49 -8.63 8.69
N TYR A 272 16.48 -7.76 8.78
CA TYR A 272 16.34 -6.58 7.93
C TYR A 272 16.59 -5.31 8.73
N VAL A 273 17.56 -4.52 8.29
CA VAL A 273 17.91 -3.24 8.91
C VAL A 273 17.31 -2.12 8.09
N PHE A 274 16.55 -1.23 8.73
CA PHE A 274 16.12 0.02 8.12
C PHE A 274 16.97 1.17 8.64
N VAL A 275 17.24 2.16 7.79
CA VAL A 275 17.98 3.38 8.14
C VAL A 275 17.28 4.58 7.50
N ALA A 276 17.12 5.66 8.27
CA ALA A 276 16.68 6.98 7.83
C ALA A 276 17.60 8.05 8.45
N GLU A 277 18.30 8.80 7.59
CA GLU A 277 19.02 10.00 8.03
C GLU A 277 18.03 11.17 8.15
N ILE A 278 18.11 11.92 9.25
CA ILE A 278 17.34 13.14 9.46
C ILE A 278 18.26 14.27 9.89
N GLY A 279 17.99 15.48 9.40
CA GLY A 279 18.61 16.72 9.84
C GLY A 279 17.94 17.25 11.10
N LEU A 280 18.74 17.76 12.01
CA LEU A 280 18.30 18.35 13.27
C LEU A 280 18.56 19.86 13.25
N SER A 281 17.69 20.60 13.92
CA SER A 281 17.95 22.00 14.25
C SER A 281 19.15 22.12 15.18
N GLN A 282 19.80 23.29 15.16
CA GLN A 282 20.93 23.61 16.04
C GLN A 282 20.60 23.33 17.52
N THR A 283 19.42 23.75 17.98
CA THR A 283 18.98 23.54 19.37
C THR A 283 18.84 22.06 19.73
N ALA A 284 18.40 21.21 18.80
CA ALA A 284 18.36 19.77 19.01
C ALA A 284 19.76 19.14 19.02
N GLY A 285 20.66 19.60 18.15
CA GLY A 285 22.07 19.19 18.15
C GLY A 285 22.76 19.51 19.48
N GLU A 286 22.55 20.71 20.02
CA GLU A 286 23.08 21.14 21.32
C GLU A 286 22.52 20.30 22.48
N LYS A 287 21.21 20.01 22.48
CA LYS A 287 20.59 19.12 23.48
C LYS A 287 21.14 17.71 23.40
N PHE A 288 21.32 17.18 22.18
CA PHE A 288 21.94 15.87 21.97
C PHE A 288 23.35 15.82 22.58
N ALA A 289 24.17 16.84 22.33
CA ALA A 289 25.51 16.94 22.91
C ALA A 289 25.45 16.86 24.45
N LYS A 290 24.64 17.71 25.09
CA LYS A 290 24.50 17.78 26.55
C LYS A 290 24.01 16.48 27.19
N VAL A 291 23.03 15.82 26.56
CA VAL A 291 22.44 14.58 27.08
C VAL A 291 23.43 13.42 26.98
N THR A 292 24.23 13.39 25.91
CA THR A 292 25.17 12.29 25.63
C THR A 292 26.56 12.49 26.23
N GLU A 293 26.90 13.70 26.68
CA GLU A 293 28.19 14.01 27.29
C GLU A 293 28.41 13.27 28.61
N GLY A 294 29.57 12.63 28.75
CA GLY A 294 29.98 11.90 29.96
C GLY A 294 29.25 10.56 30.18
N GLN A 295 28.35 10.16 29.28
CA GLN A 295 27.61 8.91 29.43
C GLN A 295 28.53 7.67 29.31
N PRO A 296 28.25 6.58 30.05
CA PRO A 296 29.08 5.40 30.08
C PRO A 296 29.13 4.71 28.70
N ILE A 297 30.32 4.27 28.31
CA ILE A 297 30.57 3.59 27.04
C ILE A 297 30.55 2.06 27.25
N THR A 298 30.00 1.34 26.29
CA THR A 298 30.06 -0.12 26.13
C THR A 298 30.67 -0.48 24.78
N ILE A 299 31.23 -1.68 24.67
CA ILE A 299 31.83 -2.18 23.43
C ILE A 299 30.91 -3.25 22.86
N ASN A 300 30.48 -3.08 21.61
CA ASN A 300 29.67 -4.10 20.93
C ASN A 300 30.55 -5.33 20.57
N PRO A 301 29.95 -6.47 20.16
CA PRO A 301 30.70 -7.66 19.74
C PRO A 301 31.68 -7.42 18.56
N GLU A 302 31.48 -6.36 17.79
CA GLU A 302 32.33 -5.97 16.65
C GLU A 302 33.52 -5.07 17.06
N GLY A 303 33.63 -4.72 18.36
CA GLY A 303 34.72 -3.91 18.90
C GLY A 303 34.50 -2.39 18.80
N GLU A 304 33.29 -1.96 18.41
CA GLU A 304 32.92 -0.56 18.30
C GLU A 304 32.37 -0.03 19.64
N ASN A 305 32.75 1.21 19.95
CA ASN A 305 32.38 1.89 21.20
C ASN A 305 31.07 2.67 21.04
N TYR A 306 30.05 2.30 21.81
CA TYR A 306 28.74 2.95 21.86
C TYR A 306 28.44 3.43 23.28
N LEU A 307 27.51 4.37 23.43
CA LEU A 307 26.92 4.64 24.73
C LEU A 307 26.14 3.41 25.20
N ARG A 308 26.21 3.12 26.51
CA ARG A 308 25.49 2.00 27.14
C ARG A 308 23.98 2.16 26.97
N ASP A 309 23.51 3.39 27.12
CA ASP A 309 22.12 3.79 27.07
C ASP A 309 21.76 4.27 25.65
N PRO A 310 20.60 3.88 25.09
CA PRO A 310 20.23 4.23 23.73
C PRO A 310 19.39 5.50 23.62
N LEU A 311 19.35 6.07 22.42
CA LEU A 311 18.35 7.05 22.02
C LEU A 311 17.10 6.31 21.53
N VAL A 312 15.97 6.44 22.24
CA VAL A 312 14.69 5.88 21.82
C VAL A 312 13.90 6.89 21.00
N LEU A 313 13.32 6.44 19.89
CA LEU A 313 12.41 7.21 19.07
C LEU A 313 10.99 6.72 19.33
N MET A 314 10.13 7.65 19.70
CA MET A 314 8.74 7.39 20.05
C MET A 314 7.81 8.12 19.10
N VAL A 315 6.67 7.49 18.78
CA VAL A 315 5.55 8.11 18.08
C VAL A 315 4.32 7.93 18.97
N ASP A 316 3.69 9.03 19.36
CA ASP A 316 2.51 9.04 20.22
C ASP A 316 2.69 8.27 21.54
N GLY A 317 3.91 8.26 22.07
CA GLY A 317 4.25 7.59 23.33
C GLY A 317 4.72 6.14 23.17
N GLU A 318 4.58 5.54 22.00
CA GLU A 318 5.07 4.19 21.73
C GLU A 318 6.49 4.20 21.18
N ILE A 319 7.36 3.32 21.71
CA ILE A 319 8.73 3.18 21.21
C ILE A 319 8.71 2.46 19.86
N ILE A 320 9.04 3.18 18.80
CA ILE A 320 9.14 2.61 17.46
C ILE A 320 10.49 1.94 17.25
N THR A 321 11.57 2.59 17.71
CA THR A 321 12.92 2.08 17.58
C THR A 321 13.88 2.65 18.63
N SER A 322 15.01 1.97 18.80
CA SER A 322 16.06 2.32 19.74
C SER A 322 17.40 2.35 19.01
N VAL A 323 18.02 3.52 19.00
CA VAL A 323 19.22 3.83 18.23
C VAL A 323 20.42 3.90 19.18
N PRO A 324 21.43 3.03 19.03
CA PRO A 324 22.66 3.16 19.78
C PRO A 324 23.43 4.39 19.30
N VAL A 325 23.99 5.15 20.24
CA VAL A 325 24.75 6.37 19.95
C VAL A 325 26.24 6.04 19.95
N SER A 326 26.95 6.42 18.89
CA SER A 326 28.40 6.19 18.83
C SER A 326 29.12 7.03 19.90
N SER A 327 30.11 6.44 20.56
CA SER A 327 31.00 7.21 21.46
C SER A 327 31.70 8.39 20.76
N SER A 328 31.85 8.32 19.43
CA SER A 328 32.44 9.41 18.64
C SER A 328 31.51 10.60 18.43
N GLU A 329 30.20 10.41 18.63
CA GLU A 329 29.15 11.44 18.53
C GLU A 329 28.76 11.99 19.91
N ALA A 330 29.05 11.25 20.98
CA ALA A 330 28.75 11.65 22.35
C ALA A 330 29.40 12.99 22.71
N GLY A 331 28.61 13.91 23.28
CA GLY A 331 29.07 15.26 23.64
C GLY A 331 29.31 16.20 22.47
N LYS A 332 28.97 15.81 21.23
CA LYS A 332 29.10 16.67 20.06
C LYS A 332 27.75 17.15 19.58
N GLU A 333 27.71 18.39 19.12
CA GLU A 333 26.58 18.91 18.39
C GLU A 333 26.49 18.19 17.04
N VAL A 334 25.35 17.55 16.79
CA VAL A 334 25.09 16.81 15.56
C VAL A 334 24.00 17.51 14.74
N GLU A 335 24.34 17.84 13.50
CA GLU A 335 23.37 18.38 12.54
C GLU A 335 22.51 17.28 11.90
N ARG A 336 22.97 16.03 11.95
CA ARG A 336 22.30 14.88 11.35
C ARG A 336 22.42 13.65 12.24
N ILE A 337 21.37 12.85 12.26
CA ILE A 337 21.35 11.58 12.97
C ILE A 337 20.76 10.47 12.09
N ASN A 338 21.34 9.28 12.19
CA ASN A 338 20.82 8.08 11.54
C ASN A 338 19.86 7.36 12.48
N LEU A 339 18.57 7.40 12.17
CA LEU A 339 17.56 6.57 12.81
C LEU A 339 17.59 5.20 12.16
N TRP A 340 17.84 4.15 12.93
CA TRP A 340 17.85 2.79 12.40
C TRP A 340 17.30 1.78 13.38
N GLY A 341 16.86 0.64 12.86
CA GLY A 341 16.34 -0.47 13.64
C GLY A 341 16.42 -1.77 12.86
N VAL A 342 16.12 -2.88 13.55
CA VAL A 342 16.26 -4.24 13.03
C VAL A 342 14.94 -4.98 13.20
N GLU A 343 14.44 -5.57 12.12
CA GLU A 343 13.23 -6.39 12.11
C GLU A 343 13.50 -7.76 11.49
N ASN A 344 12.63 -8.72 11.80
CA ASN A 344 12.75 -10.08 11.28
C ASN A 344 12.36 -10.16 9.81
N THR A 345 11.42 -9.33 9.36
CA THR A 345 10.95 -9.31 7.99
C THR A 345 11.20 -7.97 7.29
N ARG A 346 11.34 -8.02 5.96
CA ARG A 346 11.49 -6.82 5.14
C ARG A 346 10.26 -5.92 5.20
N GLU A 347 9.09 -6.52 5.36
CA GLU A 347 7.81 -5.82 5.42
C GLU A 347 7.67 -5.01 6.71
N GLU A 348 7.98 -5.60 7.87
CA GLU A 348 8.05 -4.89 9.16
C GLU A 348 9.07 -3.75 9.12
N ALA A 349 10.27 -4.00 8.60
CA ALA A 349 11.31 -2.97 8.47
C ALA A 349 10.86 -1.81 7.57
N ASN A 350 10.19 -2.11 6.44
CA ASN A 350 9.62 -1.09 5.58
C ASN A 350 8.47 -0.33 6.27
N LYS A 351 7.59 -1.02 7.02
CA LYS A 351 6.47 -0.41 7.75
C LYS A 351 6.98 0.57 8.81
N LYS A 352 7.94 0.17 9.65
CA LYS A 352 8.54 1.07 10.66
C LYS A 352 9.27 2.26 10.01
N LEU A 353 10.03 2.03 8.94
CA LEU A 353 10.66 3.11 8.19
C LEU A 353 9.63 4.09 7.61
N GLN A 354 8.51 3.56 7.10
CA GLN A 354 7.41 4.35 6.55
C GLN A 354 6.73 5.17 7.63
N ILE A 355 6.41 4.59 8.80
CA ILE A 355 5.89 5.28 9.99
C ILE A 355 6.78 6.47 10.34
N ILE A 356 8.06 6.22 10.61
CA ILE A 356 9.02 7.24 11.04
C ILE A 356 9.10 8.37 10.02
N THR A 357 9.30 8.03 8.75
CA THR A 357 9.47 9.04 7.69
C THR A 357 8.17 9.79 7.41
N THR A 358 7.01 9.18 7.59
CA THR A 358 5.71 9.82 7.37
C THR A 358 5.40 10.82 8.46
N PHE A 359 5.53 10.45 9.73
CA PHE A 359 5.23 11.35 10.85
C PHE A 359 6.23 12.50 10.95
N LEU A 360 7.53 12.24 10.76
CA LEU A 360 8.54 13.32 10.73
C LEU A 360 8.32 14.31 9.58
N LYS A 361 7.91 13.83 8.40
CA LYS A 361 7.70 14.69 7.23
C LYS A 361 6.40 15.47 7.30
N SER A 362 5.31 14.81 7.69
CA SER A 362 3.99 15.44 7.77
C SER A 362 3.86 16.35 9.00
N GLY A 363 4.52 16.00 10.10
CA GLY A 363 4.39 16.68 11.40
C GLY A 363 3.15 16.23 12.17
N ARG A 364 2.89 16.90 13.29
CA ARG A 364 1.72 16.66 14.14
C ARG A 364 0.42 17.02 13.45
N LEU A 365 -0.57 16.16 13.62
CA LEU A 365 -1.96 16.45 13.31
C LEU A 365 -2.54 17.24 14.49
N SER A 366 -3.23 18.35 14.20
CA SER A 366 -3.99 19.09 15.22
C SER A 366 -5.06 18.20 15.85
N ASP A 367 -5.54 18.56 17.04
CA ASP A 367 -6.58 17.80 17.73
C ASP A 367 -7.79 17.58 16.79
N ILE A 368 -8.09 16.30 16.54
CA ILE A 368 -9.23 15.88 15.73
C ILE A 368 -10.17 15.01 16.55
N THR A 369 -11.47 15.16 16.30
CA THR A 369 -12.49 14.29 16.88
C THR A 369 -13.25 13.60 15.75
N ILE A 370 -13.38 12.27 15.84
CA ILE A 370 -14.19 11.51 14.89
C ILE A 370 -15.66 11.73 15.25
N LEU A 371 -16.39 12.46 14.40
CA LEU A 371 -17.82 12.74 14.60
C LEU A 371 -18.70 11.59 14.10
N GLU A 372 -18.35 11.00 12.97
CA GLU A 372 -19.18 10.03 12.27
C GLU A 372 -18.31 9.00 11.57
N ARG A 373 -18.75 7.74 11.65
CA ARG A 373 -18.27 6.63 10.81
C ARG A 373 -19.48 6.06 10.08
N GLY A 374 -19.37 5.86 8.78
CA GLY A 374 -20.45 5.33 7.97
C GLY A 374 -19.98 4.73 6.66
N THR A 375 -20.93 4.34 5.83
CA THR A 375 -20.69 3.98 4.43
C THR A 375 -20.96 5.19 3.54
N SER A 376 -20.19 5.33 2.46
CA SER A 376 -20.47 6.28 1.40
C SER A 376 -21.04 5.53 0.21
N GLU A 377 -22.19 5.99 -0.28
CA GLU A 377 -22.67 5.57 -1.59
C GLU A 377 -21.72 6.11 -2.68
N PRO A 378 -21.53 5.38 -3.78
CA PRO A 378 -20.63 5.78 -4.84
C PRO A 378 -21.28 6.89 -5.68
N ASP A 379 -20.56 8.01 -5.84
CA ASP A 379 -21.01 9.15 -6.64
C ASP A 379 -21.35 8.79 -8.09
N LYS A 380 -20.76 7.71 -8.61
CA LYS A 380 -20.96 7.22 -9.98
C LYS A 380 -21.42 5.76 -10.00
N ALA A 381 -22.22 5.34 -9.01
CA ALA A 381 -22.86 4.02 -8.97
C ALA A 381 -23.50 3.62 -10.32
N ASP A 382 -24.18 4.58 -10.94
CA ASP A 382 -24.87 4.41 -12.22
C ASP A 382 -23.92 4.05 -13.35
N LEU A 383 -22.65 4.43 -13.28
CA LEU A 383 -21.66 4.03 -14.30
C LEU A 383 -21.43 2.51 -14.27
N ILE A 384 -21.36 1.87 -13.10
CA ILE A 384 -21.22 0.40 -13.04
C ILE A 384 -22.38 -0.27 -13.76
N ASN A 385 -23.60 0.24 -13.55
CA ASN A 385 -24.78 -0.31 -14.20
C ASN A 385 -24.80 0.01 -15.69
N THR A 386 -24.33 1.20 -16.10
CA THR A 386 -24.39 1.67 -17.50
C THR A 386 -23.28 1.08 -18.38
N ILE A 387 -22.10 0.82 -17.83
CA ILE A 387 -20.91 0.39 -18.57
C ILE A 387 -21.09 -0.93 -19.31
N PRO A 388 -21.65 -2.00 -18.71
CA PRO A 388 -21.95 -3.22 -19.44
C PRO A 388 -22.78 -2.94 -20.70
N TYR A 389 -23.73 -2.02 -20.64
CA TYR A 389 -24.52 -1.61 -21.80
C TYR A 389 -23.72 -0.76 -22.81
N ILE A 390 -22.80 0.10 -22.37
CA ILE A 390 -21.90 0.85 -23.26
C ILE A 390 -20.95 -0.11 -23.99
N LEU A 391 -20.35 -1.05 -23.26
CA LEU A 391 -19.45 -2.06 -23.82
C LEU A 391 -20.21 -2.97 -24.78
N LEU A 392 -21.36 -3.50 -24.37
CA LEU A 392 -22.23 -4.32 -25.22
C LEU A 392 -22.72 -3.54 -26.44
N GLY A 393 -23.12 -2.29 -26.27
CA GLY A 393 -23.55 -1.39 -27.34
C GLY A 393 -22.43 -1.15 -28.35
N THR A 394 -21.21 -0.89 -27.87
CA THR A 394 -20.02 -0.73 -28.72
C THR A 394 -19.73 -2.01 -29.52
N ILE A 395 -19.81 -3.17 -28.87
CA ILE A 395 -19.69 -4.49 -29.49
C ILE A 395 -20.78 -4.68 -30.55
N CYS A 396 -22.06 -4.49 -30.21
CA CYS A 396 -23.19 -4.65 -31.12
C CYS A 396 -23.12 -3.71 -32.33
N VAL A 397 -22.90 -2.41 -32.11
CA VAL A 397 -22.77 -1.40 -33.17
C VAL A 397 -21.59 -1.75 -34.09
N SER A 398 -20.47 -2.21 -33.52
CA SER A 398 -19.33 -2.67 -34.33
C SER A 398 -19.66 -3.88 -35.21
N GLY A 399 -20.39 -4.85 -34.67
CA GLY A 399 -20.83 -6.04 -35.39
C GLY A 399 -21.80 -5.69 -36.52
N VAL A 400 -22.79 -4.86 -36.22
CA VAL A 400 -23.79 -4.35 -37.17
C VAL A 400 -23.12 -3.54 -38.28
N TYR A 401 -22.23 -2.60 -37.93
CA TYR A 401 -21.48 -1.83 -38.90
C TYR A 401 -20.62 -2.72 -39.81
N SER A 402 -19.92 -3.70 -39.23
CA SER A 402 -19.11 -4.67 -39.98
C SER A 402 -19.98 -5.53 -40.90
N PHE A 403 -21.17 -5.94 -40.42
CA PHE A 403 -22.14 -6.69 -41.20
C PHE A 403 -22.67 -5.88 -42.38
N PHE A 404 -23.19 -4.66 -42.17
CA PHE A 404 -23.73 -3.84 -43.26
C PHE A 404 -22.67 -3.44 -44.28
N ARG A 405 -21.46 -3.09 -43.81
CA ARG A 405 -20.39 -2.63 -44.71
C ARG A 405 -19.78 -3.77 -45.53
N LYS A 406 -19.80 -5.01 -45.04
CA LYS A 406 -19.18 -6.17 -45.73
C LYS A 406 -20.18 -7.19 -46.26
N LYS A 407 -21.43 -7.13 -45.83
CA LYS A 407 -22.48 -8.11 -46.10
C LYS A 407 -22.02 -9.55 -45.81
N ASN A 408 -21.17 -9.73 -44.78
CA ASN A 408 -20.60 -11.02 -44.42
C ASN A 408 -20.66 -11.24 -42.91
N ILE A 409 -21.62 -12.06 -42.49
CA ILE A 409 -21.88 -12.38 -41.09
C ILE A 409 -20.69 -13.03 -40.39
N LYS A 410 -19.86 -13.80 -41.12
CA LYS A 410 -18.68 -14.46 -40.55
C LYS A 410 -17.61 -13.46 -40.13
N LEU A 411 -17.45 -12.36 -40.88
CA LEU A 411 -16.50 -11.29 -40.53
C LEU A 411 -17.01 -10.46 -39.35
N ALA A 412 -18.30 -10.16 -39.31
CA ALA A 412 -18.92 -9.49 -38.18
C ALA A 412 -18.77 -10.32 -36.89
N GLY A 413 -19.09 -11.61 -36.94
CA GLY A 413 -18.89 -12.55 -35.83
C GLY A 413 -17.44 -12.59 -35.35
N LEU A 414 -16.47 -12.63 -36.27
CA LEU A 414 -15.05 -12.61 -35.91
C LEU A 414 -14.64 -11.32 -35.17
N THR A 415 -15.12 -10.16 -35.61
CA THR A 415 -14.85 -8.88 -34.92
C THR A 415 -15.45 -8.88 -33.50
N LEU A 416 -16.68 -9.37 -33.35
CA LEU A 416 -17.34 -9.49 -32.05
C LEU A 416 -16.56 -10.39 -31.08
N THR A 417 -16.17 -11.58 -31.53
CA THR A 417 -15.40 -12.53 -30.69
C THR A 417 -14.07 -11.94 -30.24
N VAL A 418 -13.42 -11.15 -31.10
CA VAL A 418 -12.16 -10.50 -30.76
C VAL A 418 -12.35 -9.41 -29.71
N LEU A 419 -13.34 -8.54 -29.85
CA LEU A 419 -13.61 -7.50 -28.85
C LEU A 419 -14.00 -8.12 -27.49
N ALA A 420 -14.82 -9.18 -27.50
CA ALA A 420 -15.15 -9.91 -26.29
C ALA A 420 -13.92 -10.55 -25.63
N THR A 421 -12.97 -11.05 -26.43
CA THR A 421 -11.69 -11.59 -25.95
C THR A 421 -10.85 -10.49 -25.29
N GLU A 422 -10.78 -9.28 -25.87
CA GLU A 422 -10.03 -8.16 -25.30
C GLU A 422 -10.58 -7.73 -23.93
N ILE A 423 -11.91 -7.64 -23.79
CA ILE A 423 -12.56 -7.34 -22.50
C ILE A 423 -12.27 -8.44 -21.48
N LEU A 424 -12.40 -9.71 -21.88
CA LEU A 424 -12.19 -10.82 -20.96
C LEU A 424 -10.75 -10.84 -20.43
N LEU A 425 -9.76 -10.66 -21.32
CA LEU A 425 -8.35 -10.54 -20.94
C LEU A 425 -8.07 -9.33 -20.04
N TYR A 426 -8.72 -8.19 -20.29
CA TYR A 426 -8.63 -7.04 -19.40
C TYR A 426 -9.18 -7.34 -18.01
N LEU A 427 -10.37 -7.96 -17.92
CA LEU A 427 -10.97 -8.33 -16.64
C LEU A 427 -10.11 -9.34 -15.88
N GLY A 428 -9.50 -10.31 -16.57
CA GLY A 428 -8.52 -11.21 -15.95
C GLY A 428 -7.31 -10.45 -15.41
N ALA A 429 -6.81 -9.46 -16.17
CA ALA A 429 -5.65 -8.66 -15.75
C ALA A 429 -5.98 -7.74 -14.58
N ALA A 430 -7.20 -7.21 -14.52
CA ALA A 430 -7.72 -6.45 -13.39
C ALA A 430 -7.91 -7.32 -12.14
N SER A 431 -8.30 -8.59 -12.31
CA SER A 431 -8.52 -9.51 -11.18
C SER A 431 -7.21 -9.93 -10.49
N SER A 432 -6.13 -10.11 -11.27
CA SER A 432 -4.89 -10.68 -10.76
C SER A 432 -3.63 -10.02 -11.35
N PRO A 433 -2.75 -9.44 -10.51
CA PRO A 433 -1.45 -8.92 -10.95
C PRO A 433 -0.59 -9.97 -11.65
N LEU A 434 -0.67 -11.23 -11.19
CA LEU A 434 0.04 -12.34 -11.80
C LEU A 434 -0.46 -12.61 -13.23
N PHE A 435 -1.77 -12.51 -13.45
CA PHE A 435 -2.33 -12.64 -14.79
C PHE A 435 -1.99 -11.44 -15.67
N ALA A 436 -2.02 -10.23 -15.13
CA ALA A 436 -1.52 -9.04 -15.84
C ALA A 436 -0.07 -9.22 -16.32
N LEU A 437 0.79 -9.80 -15.48
CA LEU A 437 2.17 -10.14 -15.84
C LEU A 437 2.22 -11.16 -16.99
N PHE A 438 1.40 -12.22 -16.97
CA PHE A 438 1.34 -13.18 -18.08
C PHE A 438 0.92 -12.52 -19.40
N VAL A 439 -0.10 -11.64 -19.35
CA VAL A 439 -0.56 -10.89 -20.53
C VAL A 439 0.55 -9.97 -21.05
N LEU A 440 1.28 -9.29 -20.16
CA LEU A 440 2.41 -8.42 -20.51
C LEU A 440 3.55 -9.21 -21.17
N VAL A 441 4.04 -10.26 -20.53
CA VAL A 441 5.16 -11.09 -21.03
C VAL A 441 4.80 -11.71 -22.37
N THR A 442 3.59 -12.24 -22.50
CA THR A 442 3.12 -12.85 -23.76
C THR A 442 3.04 -11.81 -24.88
N SER A 443 2.52 -10.62 -24.56
CA SER A 443 2.41 -9.53 -25.53
C SER A 443 3.79 -9.07 -26.01
N VAL A 444 4.71 -8.79 -25.09
CA VAL A 444 6.10 -8.40 -25.40
C VAL A 444 6.79 -9.48 -26.25
N THR A 445 6.63 -10.76 -25.89
CA THR A 445 7.19 -11.88 -26.66
C THR A 445 6.68 -11.88 -28.10
N PHE A 446 5.38 -11.64 -28.32
CA PHE A 446 4.83 -11.57 -29.67
C PHE A 446 5.28 -10.35 -30.46
N LEU A 447 5.60 -9.23 -29.79
CA LEU A 447 6.21 -8.07 -30.46
C LEU A 447 7.62 -8.38 -30.97
N PHE A 448 8.42 -9.13 -30.21
CA PHE A 448 9.74 -9.59 -30.65
C PHE A 448 9.66 -10.50 -31.89
N VAL A 449 8.73 -11.46 -31.88
CA VAL A 449 8.55 -12.42 -32.98
C VAL A 449 8.02 -11.73 -34.25
N ASN A 450 7.40 -10.56 -34.15
CA ASN A 450 6.80 -9.88 -35.29
C ASN A 450 7.87 -9.29 -36.23
N LYS A 451 8.11 -9.91 -37.39
CA LYS A 451 9.13 -9.46 -38.36
C LYS A 451 8.79 -8.17 -39.11
N ASP A 452 7.54 -7.71 -39.07
CA ASP A 452 7.06 -6.61 -39.95
C ASP A 452 7.39 -5.19 -39.46
N LEU A 453 7.92 -5.05 -38.25
CA LEU A 453 8.28 -3.76 -37.63
C LEU A 453 9.77 -3.44 -37.81
N LYS A 454 10.10 -2.15 -38.04
CA LYS A 454 11.49 -1.68 -38.03
C LYS A 454 12.07 -1.83 -36.62
N SER A 455 13.37 -2.15 -36.53
CA SER A 455 14.07 -2.45 -35.27
C SER A 455 13.80 -1.41 -34.18
N TRP A 456 14.02 -0.12 -34.44
CA TRP A 456 13.89 0.92 -33.41
C TRP A 456 12.45 1.15 -32.91
N PHE A 457 11.44 1.08 -33.78
CA PHE A 457 10.03 1.24 -33.38
C PHE A 457 9.56 0.11 -32.45
N LYS A 458 10.09 -1.11 -32.64
CA LYS A 458 9.80 -2.25 -31.74
C LYS A 458 10.29 -1.94 -30.34
N TRP A 459 11.54 -1.50 -30.21
CA TRP A 459 12.15 -1.23 -28.92
C TRP A 459 11.40 -0.15 -28.14
N ILE A 460 11.03 0.96 -28.79
CA ILE A 460 10.23 2.00 -28.12
C ILE A 460 8.88 1.43 -27.66
N SER A 461 8.18 0.70 -28.53
CA SER A 461 6.87 0.12 -28.17
C SER A 461 6.98 -0.82 -26.96
N ILE A 462 8.03 -1.65 -26.93
CA ILE A 462 8.29 -2.60 -25.83
C ILE A 462 8.57 -1.85 -24.53
N ILE A 463 9.42 -0.81 -24.57
CA ILE A 463 9.74 -0.01 -23.38
C ILE A 463 8.48 0.65 -22.83
N LEU A 464 7.67 1.29 -23.68
CA LEU A 464 6.44 1.95 -23.23
C LEU A 464 5.43 0.96 -22.63
N ILE A 465 5.28 -0.20 -23.27
CA ILE A 465 4.41 -1.29 -22.77
C ILE A 465 4.91 -1.81 -21.42
N ILE A 466 6.23 -1.98 -21.25
CA ILE A 466 6.80 -2.42 -19.97
C ILE A 466 6.55 -1.36 -18.91
N VAL A 467 6.85 -0.09 -19.17
CA VAL A 467 6.68 1.01 -18.19
C VAL A 467 5.23 1.09 -17.70
N ILE A 468 4.25 1.13 -18.60
CA ILE A 468 2.84 1.28 -18.22
C ILE A 468 2.24 -0.04 -17.74
N GLY A 469 2.52 -1.14 -18.45
CA GLY A 469 1.97 -2.46 -18.13
C GLY A 469 2.52 -3.03 -16.83
N PHE A 470 3.76 -2.71 -16.46
CA PHE A 470 4.31 -3.05 -15.14
C PHE A 470 3.57 -2.30 -14.03
N GLY A 471 3.05 -1.10 -14.32
CA GLY A 471 2.15 -0.38 -13.43
C GLY A 471 0.91 -1.19 -13.03
N ALA A 472 0.34 -2.00 -13.94
CA ALA A 472 -0.77 -2.91 -13.65
C ALA A 472 -0.38 -4.06 -12.71
N VAL A 473 0.86 -4.53 -12.81
CA VAL A 473 1.40 -5.62 -12.00
C VAL A 473 1.74 -5.13 -10.59
N VAL A 474 2.30 -3.93 -10.46
CA VAL A 474 2.72 -3.38 -9.16
C VAL A 474 1.55 -2.80 -8.39
N ASN A 475 0.71 -1.95 -9.01
CA ASN A 475 -0.26 -1.14 -8.28
C ASN A 475 -1.64 -1.80 -8.12
N LYS A 476 -1.80 -3.08 -8.48
CA LYS A 476 -3.08 -3.82 -8.59
C LYS A 476 -4.21 -2.95 -9.16
N LEU A 477 -4.47 -3.09 -10.46
CA LEU A 477 -5.47 -2.28 -11.16
C LEU A 477 -6.83 -2.20 -10.41
N ILE A 478 -7.22 -0.97 -10.04
CA ILE A 478 -8.52 -0.65 -9.47
C ILE A 478 -9.45 -0.23 -10.63
N ILE A 479 -10.64 -0.82 -10.68
CA ILE A 479 -11.68 -0.45 -11.64
C ILE A 479 -12.42 0.75 -11.05
N ASP A 480 -11.96 1.96 -11.38
CA ASP A 480 -12.64 3.23 -11.12
C ASP A 480 -13.26 3.79 -12.43
N SER A 481 -13.91 4.95 -12.38
CA SER A 481 -14.47 5.55 -13.59
C SER A 481 -13.42 5.84 -14.67
N TYR A 482 -12.19 6.20 -14.29
CA TYR A 482 -11.10 6.46 -15.23
C TYR A 482 -10.62 5.19 -15.94
N ALA A 483 -10.46 4.07 -15.24
CA ALA A 483 -10.14 2.77 -15.81
C ALA A 483 -11.20 2.37 -16.84
N LEU A 484 -12.48 2.58 -16.52
CA LEU A 484 -13.61 2.25 -17.38
C LEU A 484 -13.64 3.10 -18.65
N PHE A 485 -13.35 4.40 -18.55
CA PHE A 485 -13.10 5.24 -19.72
C PHE A 485 -11.88 4.75 -20.52
N GLY A 486 -10.83 4.29 -19.84
CA GLY A 486 -9.62 3.74 -20.45
C GLY A 486 -9.89 2.47 -21.27
N VAL A 487 -10.73 1.56 -20.76
CA VAL A 487 -11.21 0.37 -21.49
C VAL A 487 -12.00 0.79 -22.72
N THR A 488 -12.96 1.70 -22.55
CA THR A 488 -13.81 2.18 -23.64
C THR A 488 -12.99 2.82 -24.75
N PHE A 489 -12.02 3.68 -24.38
CA PHE A 489 -11.07 4.28 -25.32
C PHE A 489 -10.26 3.21 -26.07
N GLY A 490 -9.69 2.24 -25.35
CA GLY A 490 -8.92 1.15 -25.95
C GLY A 490 -9.74 0.34 -26.96
N LEU A 491 -10.99 0.03 -26.63
CA LEU A 491 -11.91 -0.71 -27.50
C LEU A 491 -12.31 0.09 -28.75
N LEU A 492 -12.55 1.39 -28.62
CA LEU A 492 -12.84 2.26 -29.77
C LEU A 492 -11.65 2.33 -30.74
N VAL A 493 -10.43 2.40 -30.21
CA VAL A 493 -9.21 2.36 -31.03
C VAL A 493 -9.06 0.99 -31.71
N SER A 494 -9.24 -0.10 -30.97
CA SER A 494 -9.23 -1.48 -31.49
C SER A 494 -10.26 -1.65 -32.62
N LEU A 495 -11.48 -1.17 -32.42
CA LEU A 495 -12.54 -1.13 -33.44
C LEU A 495 -12.12 -0.35 -34.69
N GLY A 496 -11.58 0.86 -34.52
CA GLY A 496 -11.07 1.67 -35.62
C GLY A 496 -10.03 0.92 -36.45
N HIS A 497 -9.13 0.19 -35.78
CA HIS A 497 -8.15 -0.66 -36.44
C HIS A 497 -8.79 -1.82 -37.22
N PHE A 498 -9.78 -2.52 -36.65
CA PHE A 498 -10.50 -3.58 -37.37
C PHE A 498 -11.21 -3.06 -38.61
N ILE A 499 -11.89 -1.92 -38.50
CA ILE A 499 -12.57 -1.27 -39.63
C ILE A 499 -11.56 -0.93 -40.73
N PHE A 500 -10.43 -0.34 -40.37
CA PHE A 500 -9.37 0.02 -41.32
C PHE A 500 -8.75 -1.21 -41.99
N LEU A 501 -8.42 -2.27 -41.23
CA LEU A 501 -7.92 -3.53 -41.77
C LEU A 501 -8.93 -4.17 -42.73
N ASN A 502 -10.20 -4.20 -42.34
CA ASN A 502 -11.29 -4.77 -43.13
C ASN A 502 -11.50 -4.05 -44.46
N GLU A 503 -11.32 -2.74 -44.51
CA GLU A 503 -11.38 -1.97 -45.76
C GLU A 503 -10.25 -2.35 -46.72
N LYS A 504 -9.04 -2.57 -46.21
CA LYS A 504 -7.86 -2.85 -47.05
C LYS A 504 -7.65 -4.34 -47.34
N MET A 505 -8.41 -5.22 -46.72
CA MET A 505 -8.30 -6.68 -46.86
C MET A 505 -8.54 -7.24 -48.26
N GLY A 506 -9.30 -6.56 -49.13
CA GLY A 506 -9.48 -6.93 -50.54
C GLY A 506 -8.33 -6.48 -51.46
N LYS A 507 -7.33 -5.77 -50.93
CA LYS A 507 -6.23 -5.20 -51.70
C LYS A 507 -4.98 -6.08 -51.63
N THR A 508 -4.02 -5.81 -52.50
CA THR A 508 -2.75 -6.55 -52.62
C THR A 508 -1.99 -6.68 -51.29
N ARG A 509 -1.18 -7.73 -51.14
CA ARG A 509 -0.36 -7.99 -49.92
C ARG A 509 0.42 -6.74 -49.47
N LYS A 510 1.02 -6.00 -50.40
CA LYS A 510 1.77 -4.76 -50.15
C LYS A 510 0.90 -3.66 -49.52
N LYS A 511 -0.35 -3.49 -49.98
CA LYS A 511 -1.29 -2.51 -49.40
C LYS A 511 -1.71 -2.89 -47.98
N ARG A 512 -1.84 -4.19 -47.69
CA ARG A 512 -2.15 -4.70 -46.35
C ARG A 512 -0.99 -4.44 -45.38
N GLU A 513 0.23 -4.76 -45.78
CA GLU A 513 1.42 -4.49 -44.97
C GLU A 513 1.60 -3.00 -44.66
N LYS A 514 1.35 -2.12 -45.66
CA LYS A 514 1.33 -0.67 -45.46
C LYS A 514 0.27 -0.24 -44.45
N SER A 515 -0.90 -0.88 -44.46
CA SER A 515 -2.01 -0.59 -43.54
C SER A 515 -1.68 -1.02 -42.11
N PHE A 516 -1.07 -2.19 -41.95
CA PHE A 516 -0.61 -2.68 -40.65
C PHE A 516 0.49 -1.78 -40.08
N LYS A 517 1.45 -1.35 -40.90
CA LYS A 517 2.48 -0.36 -40.50
C LYS A 517 1.86 0.97 -40.06
N LEU A 518 0.75 1.39 -40.66
CA LEU A 518 0.06 2.62 -40.26
C LEU A 518 -0.62 2.46 -38.89
N ILE A 519 -1.36 1.37 -38.69
CA ILE A 519 -1.98 1.04 -37.39
C ILE A 519 -0.93 1.03 -36.28
N TRP A 520 0.22 0.40 -36.54
CA TRP A 520 1.33 0.38 -35.62
C TRP A 520 1.86 1.76 -35.26
N LYS A 521 2.03 2.65 -36.25
CA LYS A 521 2.47 4.02 -35.99
C LYS A 521 1.46 4.82 -35.17
N ILE A 522 0.18 4.68 -35.49
CA ILE A 522 -0.90 5.35 -34.74
C ILE A 522 -0.91 4.85 -33.30
N THR A 523 -0.87 3.53 -33.11
CA THR A 523 -0.91 2.98 -31.75
C THR A 523 0.34 3.34 -30.96
N LEU A 524 1.51 3.39 -31.58
CA LEU A 524 2.72 3.86 -30.91
C LEU A 524 2.61 5.33 -30.47
N LEU A 525 2.04 6.19 -31.32
CA LEU A 525 1.77 7.58 -30.96
C LEU A 525 0.83 7.65 -29.75
N LEU A 526 -0.23 6.83 -29.74
CA LEU A 526 -1.16 6.73 -28.61
C LEU A 526 -0.48 6.22 -27.34
N LEU A 527 0.33 5.15 -27.43
CA LEU A 527 1.10 4.63 -26.29
C LEU A 527 2.03 5.70 -25.71
N THR A 528 2.64 6.52 -26.57
CA THR A 528 3.50 7.64 -26.13
C THR A 528 2.68 8.68 -25.37
N GLY A 529 1.51 9.06 -25.87
CA GLY A 529 0.59 9.97 -25.16
C GLY A 529 0.11 9.39 -23.82
N LEU A 530 -0.28 8.11 -23.79
CA LEU A 530 -0.70 7.42 -22.57
C LEU A 530 0.43 7.31 -21.53
N THR A 531 1.69 7.28 -21.97
CA THR A 531 2.85 7.31 -21.06
C THR A 531 2.93 8.63 -20.31
N VAL A 532 2.66 9.76 -20.99
CA VAL A 532 2.60 11.08 -20.33
C VAL A 532 1.45 11.12 -19.34
N VAL A 533 0.27 10.63 -19.75
CA VAL A 533 -0.93 10.59 -18.90
C VAL A 533 -0.77 9.66 -17.70
N PHE A 534 0.04 8.59 -17.82
CA PHE A 534 0.32 7.65 -16.72
C PHE A 534 1.00 8.31 -15.51
N PHE A 535 1.78 9.37 -15.72
CA PHE A 535 2.42 10.13 -14.65
C PHE A 535 1.51 11.17 -14.00
N LEU A 536 0.28 11.34 -14.50
CA LEU A 536 -0.76 12.14 -13.84
C LEU A 536 -1.56 11.21 -12.91
N GLN A 537 -1.49 11.46 -11.60
CA GLN A 537 -2.04 10.56 -10.56
C GLN A 537 -3.50 10.17 -10.82
N ASP A 538 -4.35 11.15 -11.14
CA ASP A 538 -5.79 10.95 -11.39
C ASP A 538 -6.09 10.11 -12.65
N TYR A 539 -5.17 10.07 -13.62
CA TYR A 539 -5.37 9.39 -14.91
C TYR A 539 -4.52 8.12 -15.06
N LYS A 540 -3.82 7.71 -13.99
CA LYS A 540 -2.98 6.51 -13.98
C LYS A 540 -3.79 5.26 -14.38
N ASN A 541 -4.98 5.08 -13.79
CA ASN A 541 -5.87 3.94 -14.07
C ASN A 541 -6.44 3.96 -15.49
N PHE A 542 -6.76 5.15 -16.03
CA PHE A 542 -7.13 5.33 -17.44
C PHE A 542 -6.02 4.82 -18.37
N SER A 543 -4.78 5.28 -18.14
CA SER A 543 -3.63 4.89 -18.95
C SER A 543 -3.35 3.39 -18.89
N ILE A 544 -3.35 2.80 -17.69
CA ILE A 544 -3.11 1.35 -17.53
C ILE A 544 -4.17 0.55 -18.28
N ALA A 545 -5.46 0.87 -18.09
CA ALA A 545 -6.55 0.15 -18.73
C ALA A 545 -6.50 0.26 -20.27
N SER A 546 -6.26 1.47 -20.78
CA SER A 546 -6.08 1.70 -22.22
C SER A 546 -4.90 0.91 -22.80
N VAL A 547 -3.76 0.88 -22.13
CA VAL A 547 -2.58 0.14 -22.62
C VAL A 547 -2.81 -1.36 -22.63
N ILE A 548 -3.46 -1.93 -21.61
CA ILE A 548 -3.77 -3.37 -21.58
C ILE A 548 -4.61 -3.75 -22.81
N ILE A 549 -5.66 -2.97 -23.12
CA ILE A 549 -6.52 -3.22 -24.29
C ILE A 549 -5.75 -3.01 -25.60
N LEU A 550 -5.00 -1.91 -25.74
CA LEU A 550 -4.22 -1.64 -26.97
C LEU A 550 -3.13 -2.69 -27.21
N MET A 551 -2.50 -3.16 -26.14
CA MET A 551 -1.46 -4.19 -26.19
C MET A 551 -2.06 -5.53 -26.59
N THR A 552 -3.15 -5.97 -25.94
CA THR A 552 -3.85 -7.21 -26.29
C THR A 552 -4.37 -7.16 -27.73
N SER A 553 -4.93 -6.03 -28.15
CA SER A 553 -5.39 -5.77 -29.51
C SER A 553 -4.27 -5.90 -30.56
N LEU A 554 -3.15 -5.19 -30.36
CA LEU A 554 -2.03 -5.20 -31.30
C LEU A 554 -1.29 -6.54 -31.35
N ALA A 555 -0.93 -7.09 -30.19
CA ALA A 555 -0.02 -8.22 -30.08
C ALA A 555 -0.72 -9.55 -30.36
N LEU A 556 -1.97 -9.68 -29.91
CA LEU A 556 -2.70 -10.95 -29.93
C LEU A 556 -3.77 -10.97 -31.02
N THR A 557 -4.70 -10.03 -30.98
CA THR A 557 -5.96 -10.22 -31.71
C THR A 557 -5.89 -9.78 -33.17
N HIS A 558 -5.20 -8.67 -33.49
CA HIS A 558 -5.10 -8.16 -34.86
C HIS A 558 -4.43 -9.12 -35.83
N THR A 559 -3.34 -9.75 -35.40
CA THR A 559 -2.60 -10.64 -36.30
C THR A 559 -3.44 -11.88 -36.64
N GLU A 560 -4.09 -12.47 -35.65
CA GLU A 560 -4.94 -13.64 -35.86
C GLU A 560 -6.23 -13.27 -36.61
N TYR A 561 -6.80 -12.10 -36.33
CA TYR A 561 -7.92 -11.55 -37.08
C TYR A 561 -7.59 -11.50 -38.59
N THR A 562 -6.46 -10.92 -38.99
CA THR A 562 -6.08 -10.82 -40.41
C THR A 562 -5.85 -12.17 -41.09
N ARG A 563 -5.44 -13.19 -40.34
CA ARG A 563 -5.25 -14.56 -40.84
C ARG A 563 -6.57 -15.29 -41.00
N LEU A 564 -7.41 -15.30 -39.97
CA LEU A 564 -8.72 -15.97 -39.97
C LEU A 564 -9.65 -15.35 -41.01
N SER A 565 -9.70 -14.02 -41.06
CA SER A 565 -10.50 -13.30 -42.03
C SER A 565 -10.07 -13.53 -43.48
N LYS A 566 -8.79 -13.84 -43.74
CA LYS A 566 -8.31 -14.29 -45.07
C LYS A 566 -8.91 -15.66 -45.42
N LYS A 567 -8.85 -16.62 -44.49
CA LYS A 567 -9.41 -17.97 -44.67
C LYS A 567 -10.93 -17.92 -44.91
N LEU A 568 -11.63 -17.02 -44.23
CA LEU A 568 -13.08 -16.83 -44.36
C LEU A 568 -13.52 -16.20 -45.68
N LYS A 569 -12.63 -15.49 -46.39
CA LYS A 569 -12.92 -14.93 -47.73
C LYS A 569 -12.56 -15.85 -48.89
N SER A 570 -11.67 -16.81 -48.66
CA SER A 570 -11.29 -17.82 -49.67
C SER A 570 -12.28 -18.98 -49.77
N ARG A 571 -13.24 -19.04 -48.86
CA ARG A 571 -14.39 -19.96 -48.87
C ARG A 571 -15.64 -19.14 -49.12
#